data_AF-A0A2N7XSU7-F1
#
_entry.id   AF-A0A2N7XSU7-F1
#
_cell.length_a   1.000
_cell.length_b   1.000
_cell.length_c   1.000
_cell.angle_alpha   90.00
_cell.angle_beta   90.00
_cell.angle_gamma   90.00
#
_symmetry.space_group_name_H-M   'P 1'
#
loop_
_entity.id
_entity.type
_entity.pdbx_description
1 polymer ?
#
loop_
_entity_poly.entity_id
_entity_poly.type
_entity_poly.pdbx_seq_one_letter_code
_entity_poly.pdbx_strand_id
1 'polypeptide(L)'
;FQALNENQQIYFHKLGTAQAADPLIYATPESPKLGHTAQVTDDGKWLVITTHEGTDNRYQITVIDLTAPKPVPRTIFKGLD
;
A
#
# COMPACT_ATOMS: atom_id res chain seq x y z
N PHE A 1 21.44 -8.34 -13.35
CA PHE A 1 20.79 -8.83 -12.11
C PHE A 1 19.29 -8.86 -12.35
N GLN A 2 18.65 -10.02 -12.27
CA GLN A 2 17.20 -10.16 -12.44
C GLN A 2 16.68 -10.79 -11.15
N ALA A 3 16.46 -9.97 -10.14
CA ALA A 3 15.85 -10.37 -8.88
C ALA A 3 14.42 -9.81 -8.88
N LEU A 4 13.43 -10.66 -8.59
CA LEU A 4 12.06 -10.23 -8.41
C LEU A 4 11.94 -9.58 -7.03
N ASN A 5 11.39 -8.37 -6.96
CA ASN A 5 11.02 -7.78 -5.69
C ASN A 5 9.77 -8.49 -5.19
N GLU A 6 9.87 -9.13 -4.04
CA GLU A 6 8.76 -9.85 -3.40
C GLU A 6 8.48 -9.26 -2.01
N ASN A 7 7.27 -9.50 -1.51
CA ASN A 7 6.80 -9.08 -0.20
C ASN A 7 6.90 -7.56 0.00
N GLN A 8 6.54 -6.77 -1.02
CA GLN A 8 6.49 -5.32 -0.86
C GLN A 8 5.45 -4.95 0.20
N GLN A 9 5.77 -3.95 0.99
CA GLN A 9 4.98 -3.51 2.12
C GLN A 9 4.98 -1.98 2.19
N ILE A 10 3.90 -1.41 2.72
CA ILE A 10 3.79 0.03 2.99
C ILE A 10 3.88 0.21 4.50
N TYR A 11 4.86 1.01 4.92
CA TYR A 11 5.07 1.41 6.31
C TYR A 11 4.89 2.93 6.44
N PHE A 12 4.49 3.39 7.64
CA PHE A 12 4.50 4.81 7.97
C PHE A 12 5.76 5.13 8.76
N HIS A 13 6.56 6.08 8.27
CA HIS A 13 7.73 6.57 8.99
C HIS A 13 7.43 7.92 9.62
N LYS A 14 7.58 8.03 10.94
CA LYS A 14 7.49 9.30 11.65
C LYS A 14 8.86 9.97 11.68
N LEU A 15 8.93 11.25 11.31
CA LEU A 15 10.19 11.98 11.34
C LEU A 15 10.81 11.96 12.75
N GLY A 16 12.10 11.64 12.80
CA GLY A 16 12.87 11.58 14.05
C GLY A 16 12.72 10.28 14.85
N THR A 17 11.96 9.29 14.38
CA THR A 17 11.91 7.96 15.00
C THR A 17 12.86 6.98 14.29
N ALA A 18 13.26 5.92 14.99
CA ALA A 18 14.00 4.84 14.35
C ALA A 18 13.09 4.09 13.35
N GLN A 19 13.66 3.63 12.23
CA GLN A 19 12.92 2.85 11.21
C GLN A 19 12.25 1.59 11.79
N ALA A 20 12.87 0.96 12.80
CA ALA A 20 12.29 -0.20 13.49
C ALA A 20 10.98 0.10 14.23
N ALA A 21 10.63 1.38 14.43
CA ALA A 21 9.39 1.82 15.04
C ALA A 21 8.28 2.09 14.00
N ASP A 22 8.55 1.93 12.71
CA ASP A 22 7.59 2.22 11.64
C ASP A 22 6.46 1.19 11.65
N PRO A 23 5.18 1.59 11.86
CA PRO A 23 4.07 0.66 11.78
C PRO A 23 3.80 0.22 10.34
N LEU A 24 3.53 -1.08 10.18
CA LEU A 24 3.03 -1.65 8.92
C LEU A 24 1.60 -1.12 8.66
N ILE A 25 1.40 -0.53 7.48
CA ILE A 25 0.11 0.02 7.04
C ILE A 25 -0.60 -0.95 6.10
N TYR A 26 0.13 -1.56 5.16
CA TYR A 26 -0.46 -2.45 4.17
C TYR A 26 0.53 -3.49 3.64
N ALA A 27 0.05 -4.71 3.43
CA ALA A 27 0.78 -5.82 2.85
C ALA A 27 -0.21 -6.84 2.24
N THR A 28 0.25 -7.60 1.25
CA THR A 28 -0.47 -8.77 0.71
C THR A 28 0.38 -10.03 0.82
N PRO A 29 0.55 -10.61 2.03
CA PRO A 29 1.44 -11.76 2.23
C PRO A 29 1.02 -13.00 1.42
N GLU A 30 -0.27 -13.17 1.15
CA GLU A 30 -0.80 -14.25 0.30
C GLU A 30 -0.47 -14.08 -1.20
N SER A 31 0.11 -12.94 -1.59
CA SER A 31 0.44 -12.61 -2.98
C SER A 31 1.77 -11.86 -3.03
N PRO A 32 2.90 -12.56 -2.78
CA PRO A 32 4.20 -11.93 -2.52
C PRO A 32 4.79 -11.21 -3.73
N LYS A 33 4.32 -11.51 -4.95
CA LYS A 33 4.81 -10.87 -6.18
C LYS A 33 4.16 -9.51 -6.47
N LEU A 34 3.11 -9.16 -5.71
CA LEU A 34 2.42 -7.89 -5.92
C LEU A 34 3.28 -6.74 -5.41
N GLY A 35 3.31 -5.68 -6.21
CA GLY A 35 3.86 -4.39 -5.85
C GLY A 35 2.77 -3.42 -5.42
N HIS A 36 3.16 -2.43 -4.61
CA HIS A 36 2.30 -1.40 -4.04
C HIS A 36 2.97 -0.03 -4.15
N THR A 37 2.18 0.97 -4.51
CA THR A 37 2.52 2.38 -4.37
C THR A 37 1.44 3.06 -3.54
N ALA A 38 1.80 4.11 -2.80
CA ALA A 38 0.89 4.80 -1.90
C ALA A 38 0.97 6.31 -2.14
N GLN A 39 -0.18 6.97 -2.19
CA GLN A 39 -0.31 8.41 -2.33
C GLN A 39 -1.38 8.93 -1.38
N VAL A 40 -1.09 10.04 -0.68
CA VAL A 40 -2.08 10.75 0.12
C VAL A 40 -2.79 11.76 -0.77
N THR A 41 -4.11 11.87 -0.64
CA THR A 41 -4.89 12.90 -1.35
C THR A 41 -4.52 14.30 -0.87
N ASP A 42 -4.72 15.32 -1.73
CA ASP A 42 -4.37 16.70 -1.40
C ASP A 42 -5.11 17.25 -0.16
N ASP A 43 -6.31 16.73 0.11
CA ASP A 43 -7.08 17.08 1.31
C ASP A 43 -6.62 16.33 2.59
N GLY A 44 -5.63 15.44 2.47
CA GLY A 44 -5.04 14.67 3.56
C GLY A 44 -5.92 13.55 4.11
N LYS A 45 -7.11 13.31 3.55
CA LYS A 45 -8.09 12.41 4.16
C LYS A 45 -7.93 10.96 3.76
N TRP A 46 -7.33 10.69 2.61
CA TRP A 46 -7.25 9.34 2.06
C TRP A 46 -5.82 8.97 1.74
N LEU A 47 -5.44 7.75 2.12
CA LEU A 47 -4.31 7.04 1.54
C LEU A 47 -4.83 6.14 0.43
N VAL A 48 -4.41 6.41 -0.80
CA VAL A 48 -4.70 5.61 -2.00
C VAL A 48 -3.54 4.67 -2.25
N ILE A 49 -3.82 3.38 -2.29
CA ILE A 49 -2.85 2.32 -2.55
C ILE A 49 -3.17 1.71 -3.91
N THR A 50 -2.20 1.79 -4.81
CA THR A 50 -2.25 1.17 -6.14
C THR A 50 -1.39 -0.09 -6.13
N THR A 51 -2.05 -1.24 -6.28
CA THR A 51 -1.42 -2.56 -6.35
C THR A 51 -1.30 -3.03 -7.80
N HIS A 52 -0.15 -3.60 -8.15
CA HIS A 52 0.18 -4.06 -9.50
C HIS A 52 0.96 -5.39 -9.47
N GLU A 53 1.00 -6.10 -10.59
CA GLU A 53 1.86 -7.26 -10.79
C GLU A 53 2.84 -6.98 -11.94
N GLY A 54 4.14 -6.88 -11.64
CA GLY A 54 5.16 -6.58 -12.63
C GLY A 54 4.90 -5.28 -13.41
N THR A 55 4.87 -5.36 -14.74
CA THR A 55 4.61 -4.23 -15.65
C THR A 55 3.26 -4.34 -16.36
N ASP A 56 2.33 -5.14 -15.84
CA ASP A 56 0.97 -5.22 -16.36
C ASP A 56 0.25 -3.85 -16.19
N ASN A 57 -0.71 -3.57 -17.07
CA ASN A 57 -1.54 -2.36 -17.02
C ASN A 57 -2.84 -2.54 -16.22
N ARG A 58 -2.98 -3.66 -15.52
CA ARG A 58 -4.06 -3.93 -14.57
C ARG A 58 -3.67 -3.51 -13.16
N TYR A 59 -4.63 -2.91 -12.45
CA TYR A 59 -4.40 -2.37 -11.10
C TYR A 59 -5.55 -2.68 -10.16
N GLN A 60 -5.22 -2.92 -8.90
CA GLN A 60 -6.18 -2.92 -7.80
C GLN A 60 -6.02 -1.63 -6.99
N ILE A 61 -7.14 -0.99 -6.65
CA ILE A 61 -7.15 0.24 -5.85
C ILE A 61 -7.76 -0.03 -4.48
N THR A 62 -6.96 0.19 -3.45
CA THR A 62 -7.35 0.12 -2.04
C THR A 62 -7.24 1.51 -1.43
N VAL A 63 -8.23 1.94 -0.66
CA VAL A 63 -8.21 3.21 0.07
C VAL A 63 -8.28 2.98 1.57
N ILE A 64 -7.59 3.85 2.32
CA ILE A 64 -7.68 3.92 3.78
C ILE A 64 -8.11 5.35 4.14
N ASP A 65 -9.19 5.48 4.90
CA ASP A 65 -9.61 6.76 5.49
C ASP A 65 -8.71 7.09 6.68
N LEU A 66 -7.89 8.14 6.52
CA LEU A 66 -6.93 8.61 7.53
C LEU A 66 -7.60 9.43 8.65
N THR A 67 -8.87 9.81 8.47
CA THR A 67 -9.64 10.54 9.49
C THR A 67 -10.45 9.62 10.40
N ALA A 68 -10.59 8.35 10.02
CA ALA A 68 -11.30 7.36 10.80
C ALA A 68 -10.56 7.07 12.14
N PRO A 69 -11.28 6.91 13.27
CA PRO A 69 -10.66 6.53 14.55
C PRO A 69 -9.92 5.20 14.51
N LYS A 70 -10.34 4.31 13.61
CA LYS A 70 -9.70 3.03 13.31
C LYS A 70 -9.64 2.85 11.80
N PRO A 71 -8.58 3.31 11.13
CA PRO A 71 -8.44 3.17 9.68
C PRO A 71 -8.40 1.70 9.27
N VAL A 72 -9.18 1.33 8.27
CA VAL A 72 -9.22 -0.03 7.71
C VAL A 72 -9.10 0.06 6.19
N PRO A 73 -8.23 -0.75 5.55
CA PRO A 73 -8.14 -0.81 4.10
C PRO A 73 -9.44 -1.29 3.46
N ARG A 74 -9.90 -0.59 2.43
CA ARG A 74 -11.05 -0.97 1.61
C ARG A 74 -10.67 -0.98 0.13
N THR A 75 -10.72 -2.15 -0.49
CA THR A 75 -10.59 -2.27 -1.95
C THR A 75 -11.84 -1.72 -2.62
N ILE A 76 -11.66 -0.73 -3.49
CA ILE A 76 -12.74 -0.08 -4.24
C ILE A 76 -12.71 -0.43 -5.74
N PHE A 77 -11.59 -0.94 -6.24
CA PHE A 77 -11.47 -1.46 -7.60
C PHE A 77 -10.59 -2.71 -7.60
N LYS A 78 -11.10 -3.81 -8.18
CA LYS A 78 -10.51 -5.15 -8.15
C LYS A 78 -10.01 -5.56 -9.53
N GLY A 79 -9.06 -4.81 -10.10
CA GLY A 79 -8.58 -5.07 -11.47
C GLY A 79 -7.62 -6.26 -11.61
N LEU A 80 -7.29 -6.95 -10.52
CA LEU A 80 -6.41 -8.13 -10.50
C LEU A 80 -7.17 -9.45 -10.26
N ASP A 81 -8.49 -9.37 -10.03
CA ASP A 81 -9.39 -10.53 -9.95
C ASP A 81 -9.75 -11.07 -11.34
#